data_AF-C0GJH8-F1
#
_entry.id   AF-C0GJH8-F1
#
_cell.length_a   1.000
_cell.length_b   1.000
_cell.length_c   1.000
_cell.angle_alpha   90.00
_cell.angle_beta   90.00
_cell.angle_gamma   90.00
#
_symmetry.space_group_name_H-M   'P 1'
#
loop_
_entity.id
_entity.type
_entity.pdbx_description
1 polymer ?
#
loop_
_entity_poly.entity_id
_entity_poly.type
_entity_poly.pdbx_seq_one_letter_code
_entity_poly.pdbx_strand_id
1 'polypeptide(L)'
;MYVFPLQKVLDYRKRKEEEEQLRLNQAFRERDTAKENLVTLQEDLAGMQAKAAAEQTKKINVPQALMAGEYSLHLAHRIKEQKQAVEQLDSRLQEQVQLTEKAMQERKVMDSLRDKGQWRYQQETKLEEQRQNDEMARFMHLYHVKPS
;
A
#
# COMPACT_ATOMS: atom_id res chain seq x y z
N MET A 1 -8.57 -28.12 -19.87
CA MET A 1 -7.83 -27.02 -19.24
C MET A 1 -8.71 -26.44 -18.14
N TYR A 2 -8.21 -26.26 -16.92
CA TYR A 2 -8.98 -25.74 -15.79
C TYR A 2 -9.31 -24.26 -15.99
N VAL A 3 -10.58 -23.89 -15.82
CA VAL A 3 -11.04 -22.49 -15.84
C VAL A 3 -11.60 -22.15 -14.47
N PHE A 4 -11.04 -21.13 -13.84
CA PHE A 4 -11.50 -20.69 -12.53
C PHE A 4 -12.84 -19.94 -12.65
N PRO A 5 -13.94 -20.40 -12.01
CA PRO A 5 -15.26 -19.80 -12.17
C PRO A 5 -15.33 -18.32 -11.76
N LEU A 6 -14.49 -17.91 -10.81
CA LEU A 6 -14.48 -16.56 -10.26
C LEU A 6 -13.31 -15.71 -10.80
N GLN A 7 -12.79 -16.03 -12.00
CA GLN A 7 -11.68 -15.30 -12.60
C GLN A 7 -11.95 -13.80 -12.71
N LYS A 8 -13.15 -13.41 -13.17
CA LYS A 8 -13.54 -11.98 -13.25
C LYS A 8 -13.50 -11.26 -11.90
N VAL A 9 -13.89 -11.96 -10.83
CA VAL A 9 -13.87 -11.41 -9.46
C VAL A 9 -12.44 -11.27 -8.96
N LEU A 10 -11.58 -12.25 -9.26
CA LEU A 10 -10.15 -12.16 -8.94
C LEU A 10 -9.49 -10.98 -9.68
N ASP A 11 -9.79 -10.80 -10.96
CA ASP A 11 -9.24 -9.69 -11.76
C ASP A 11 -9.71 -8.33 -11.22
N TYR A 12 -10.99 -8.21 -10.84
CA TYR A 12 -11.50 -7.02 -10.16
C TYR A 12 -10.76 -6.75 -8.85
N ARG A 13 -10.52 -7.76 -8.01
CA ARG A 13 -9.79 -7.58 -6.74
C ARG A 13 -8.33 -7.21 -6.95
N LYS A 14 -7.68 -7.71 -8.00
CA LYS A 14 -6.32 -7.28 -8.37
C LYS A 14 -6.28 -5.80 -8.73
N ARG A 15 -7.21 -5.33 -9.58
CA ARG A 15 -7.31 -3.90 -9.92
C ARG A 15 -7.59 -3.04 -8.70
N LYS A 16 -8.48 -3.49 -7.82
CA LYS A 16 -8.78 -2.78 -6.57
C LYS A 16 -7.55 -2.67 -5.66
N GLU A 17 -6.74 -3.73 -5.53
CA GLU A 17 -5.47 -3.66 -4.79
C GLU A 17 -4.49 -2.67 -5.43
N GLU A 18 -4.35 -2.68 -6.76
CA GLU A 18 -3.52 -1.72 -7.48
C GLU A 18 -3.98 -0.27 -7.25
N GLU A 19 -5.29 -0.01 -7.30
CA GLU A 19 -5.87 1.30 -7.02
C GLU A 19 -5.57 1.78 -5.58
N GLU A 20 -5.75 0.91 -4.57
CA GLU A 20 -5.47 1.27 -3.18
C GLU A 20 -3.96 1.47 -2.93
N GLN A 21 -3.09 0.71 -3.60
CA GLN A 21 -1.64 0.91 -3.55
C GLN A 21 -1.23 2.26 -4.16
N LEU A 22 -1.85 2.66 -5.28
CA LEU A 22 -1.60 3.96 -5.89
C LEU A 22 -2.01 5.10 -4.95
N ARG A 23 -3.19 4.99 -4.31
CA ARG A 23 -3.65 5.95 -3.30
C ARG A 23 -2.74 6.00 -2.08
N LEU A 24 -2.26 4.85 -1.61
CA LEU A 24 -1.31 4.79 -0.51
C LEU A 24 0.00 5.52 -0.85
N ASN A 25 0.55 5.28 -2.04
CA ASN A 25 1.74 5.98 -2.51
C ASN A 25 1.53 7.49 -2.62
N GLN A 26 0.35 7.93 -3.06
CA GLN A 26 0.01 9.34 -3.09
C GLN A 26 -0.04 9.94 -1.67
N ALA A 27 -0.71 9.27 -0.73
CA ALA A 27 -0.78 9.71 0.67
C ALA A 27 0.61 9.82 1.32
N PHE A 28 1.52 8.87 1.03
CA PHE A 28 2.91 8.96 1.46
C PHE A 28 3.61 10.21 0.93
N ARG A 29 3.50 10.47 -0.38
CA ARG A 29 4.12 11.65 -1.00
C ARG A 29 3.60 12.96 -0.40
N GLU A 30 2.28 13.08 -0.24
CA GLU A 30 1.66 14.27 0.35
C GLU A 30 2.16 14.52 1.78
N ARG A 31 2.25 13.45 2.57
CA ARG A 31 2.76 13.50 3.94
C ARG A 31 4.23 13.87 3.99
N ASP A 32 5.06 13.30 3.13
CA ASP A 32 6.51 13.57 3.12
C ASP A 32 6.79 15.01 2.68
N THR A 33 6.13 15.50 1.63
CA THR A 33 6.20 16.92 1.25
C THR A 33 5.75 17.85 2.38
N ALA A 34 4.69 17.48 3.11
CA ALA A 34 4.24 18.26 4.26
C ALA A 34 5.25 18.26 5.42
N LYS A 35 6.01 17.18 5.61
CA LYS A 35 7.10 17.09 6.60
C LYS A 35 8.33 17.88 6.17
N GLU A 36 8.71 17.82 4.91
CA GLU A 36 9.78 18.65 4.35
C GLU A 36 9.49 20.14 4.57
N ASN A 37 8.26 20.59 4.24
CA ASN A 37 7.83 21.97 4.49
C ASN A 37 7.86 22.36 5.98
N LEU A 38 7.57 21.42 6.88
CA LEU A 38 7.67 21.66 8.31
C LEU A 38 9.12 21.86 8.75
N VAL A 39 10.05 21.06 8.22
CA VAL A 39 11.48 21.17 8.50
C VAL A 39 11.99 22.52 7.99
N THR A 40 11.66 22.93 6.77
CA THR A 40 12.11 24.23 6.23
C THR A 40 11.61 25.41 7.07
N LEU A 41 10.35 25.38 7.53
CA LEU A 41 9.82 26.43 8.42
C LEU A 41 10.53 26.48 9.78
N GLN A 42 10.91 25.32 10.32
CA GLN A 42 11.67 25.23 11.56
C GLN A 42 13.10 25.75 11.40
N GLU A 43 13.74 25.43 10.29
CA GLU A 43 15.07 25.94 9.94
C GLU A 43 15.05 27.46 9.74
N ASP A 44 14.03 28.00 9.07
CA ASP A 44 13.84 29.44 8.89
C ASP A 44 13.70 30.17 10.23
N LEU A 45 12.91 29.61 11.16
CA LEU A 45 12.73 30.17 12.50
C LEU A 45 14.03 30.10 13.31
N ALA A 46 14.74 28.97 13.28
CA ALA A 46 16.02 28.81 13.96
C ALA A 46 17.09 29.76 13.39
N GLY A 47 17.14 29.92 12.06
CA GLY A 47 18.05 30.84 11.38
C GLY A 47 17.77 32.31 11.72
N MET A 48 16.48 32.69 11.82
CA MET A 48 16.08 34.02 12.30
C MET A 48 16.49 34.26 13.75
N GLN A 49 16.25 33.29 14.65
CA GLN A 49 16.64 33.41 16.06
C GLN A 49 18.16 33.54 16.22
N ALA A 50 18.94 32.78 15.46
CA ALA A 50 20.40 32.88 15.45
C ALA A 50 20.88 34.27 14.97
N LYS A 51 20.26 34.82 13.91
CA LYS A 51 20.56 36.18 13.43
C LYS A 51 20.19 37.24 14.47
N ALA A 52 19.03 37.13 15.09
CA ALA A 52 18.58 38.07 16.13
C ALA A 52 19.52 38.06 17.35
N ALA A 53 19.97 36.88 17.78
CA ALA A 53 20.94 36.73 18.88
C ALA A 53 22.30 37.35 18.52
N ALA A 54 22.76 37.19 17.28
CA ALA A 54 23.99 37.81 16.80
C ALA A 54 23.89 39.35 16.75
N GLU A 55 22.74 39.89 16.32
CA GLU A 55 22.53 41.34 16.22
C GLU A 55 22.29 42.04 17.57
N GLN A 56 21.81 41.31 18.59
CA GLN A 56 21.67 41.81 19.98
C GLN A 56 22.99 42.28 20.60
N THR A 57 24.14 41.82 20.08
CA THR A 57 25.47 42.30 20.50
C THR A 57 25.86 43.66 19.90
N LYS A 58 25.11 44.16 18.91
CA LYS A 58 25.27 45.49 18.30
C LYS A 58 24.12 46.40 18.74
N LYS A 59 24.30 47.73 18.67
CA LYS A 59 23.27 48.71 19.03
C LYS A 59 21.96 48.39 18.29
N ILE A 60 20.95 47.94 19.03
CA ILE A 60 19.69 47.41 18.50
C ILE A 60 18.88 48.55 17.89
N ASN A 61 18.50 48.38 16.62
CA ASN A 61 17.51 49.23 15.97
C ASN A 61 16.10 48.73 16.33
N VAL A 62 15.39 49.50 17.16
CA VAL A 62 14.08 49.11 17.75
C VAL A 62 13.05 48.68 16.68
N PRO A 63 12.85 49.42 15.56
CA PRO A 63 12.01 48.99 14.45
C PRO A 63 12.34 47.60 13.88
N GLN A 64 13.63 47.27 13.70
CA GLN A 64 14.04 45.97 13.15
C GLN A 64 13.77 44.83 14.13
N ALA A 65 13.94 45.07 15.43
CA ALA A 65 13.63 44.09 16.46
C ALA A 65 12.13 43.78 16.54
N LEU A 66 11.26 44.79 16.39
CA LEU A 66 9.81 44.61 16.36
C LEU A 66 9.38 43.78 15.14
N MET A 67 9.87 44.12 13.94
CA MET A 67 9.58 43.36 12.72
C MET A 67 10.04 41.89 12.82
N ALA A 68 11.23 41.65 13.38
CA ALA A 68 11.73 40.29 13.60
C ALA A 68 10.86 39.50 14.59
N GLY A 69 10.34 40.15 15.63
CA GLY A 69 9.42 39.55 16.60
C GLY A 69 8.08 39.16 15.98
N GLU A 70 7.46 40.06 15.21
CA GLU A 70 6.21 39.78 14.48
C GLU A 70 6.37 38.64 13.48
N TYR A 71 7.48 38.64 12.73
CA TYR A 71 7.77 37.58 11.77
C TYR A 71 8.03 36.23 12.46
N SER A 72 8.73 36.22 13.60
CA SER A 72 8.93 35.00 14.39
C SER A 72 7.62 34.43 14.93
N LEU A 73 6.67 35.29 15.34
CA LEU A 73 5.34 34.85 15.76
C LEU A 73 4.55 34.28 14.58
N HIS A 74 4.63 34.91 13.40
CA HIS A 74 4.02 34.40 12.19
C HIS A 74 4.57 33.03 11.79
N LEU A 75 5.90 32.84 11.82
CA LEU A 75 6.52 31.53 11.57
C LEU A 75 6.10 30.48 12.59
N ALA A 76 6.05 30.83 13.88
CA ALA A 76 5.59 29.91 14.93
C ALA A 76 4.12 29.47 14.70
N HIS A 77 3.26 30.39 14.27
CA HIS A 77 1.88 30.06 13.89
C HIS A 77 1.84 29.08 12.71
N ARG A 78 2.57 29.38 11.63
CA ARG A 78 2.62 28.52 10.45
C ARG A 78 3.20 27.13 10.76
N ILE A 79 4.20 27.04 11.62
CA ILE A 79 4.75 25.76 12.10
C ILE A 79 3.66 24.97 12.85
N LYS A 80 2.86 25.62 13.68
CA LYS A 80 1.77 24.97 14.41
C LYS A 80 0.70 24.44 13.45
N GLU A 81 0.27 25.24 12.48
CA GLU A 81 -0.68 24.83 11.44
C GLU A 81 -0.12 23.66 10.61
N GLN A 82 1.14 23.74 10.22
CA GLN A 82 1.80 22.69 9.44
C GLN A 82 1.94 21.38 10.22
N LYS A 83 2.21 21.44 11.54
CA LYS A 83 2.20 20.24 12.40
C LYS A 83 0.83 19.58 12.43
N GLN A 84 -0.24 20.37 12.59
CA GLN A 84 -1.60 19.84 12.56
C GLN A 84 -1.95 19.23 11.21
N ALA A 85 -1.51 19.85 10.10
CA ALA A 85 -1.68 19.27 8.77
C ALA A 85 -0.96 17.93 8.62
N VAL A 86 0.27 17.81 9.12
CA VAL A 86 1.02 16.54 9.12
C VAL A 86 0.32 15.47 9.96
N GLU A 87 -0.21 15.81 11.14
CA GLU A 87 -0.96 14.87 11.98
C GLU A 87 -2.24 14.36 11.28
N GLN A 88 -2.95 15.24 10.56
CA GLN A 88 -4.10 14.85 9.77
C GLN A 88 -3.70 13.92 8.61
N LEU A 89 -2.59 14.20 7.94
CA LEU A 89 -2.06 13.35 6.86
C LEU A 89 -1.57 12.00 7.38
N ASP A 90 -0.90 11.96 8.53
CA ASP A 90 -0.49 10.71 9.19
C ASP A 90 -1.73 9.86 9.57
N SER A 91 -2.81 10.51 10.04
CA SER A 91 -4.08 9.82 10.34
C SER A 91 -4.73 9.23 9.08
N ARG A 92 -4.81 10.01 7.99
CA ARG A 92 -5.30 9.54 6.68
C ARG A 92 -4.45 8.43 6.10
N LEU A 93 -3.14 8.50 6.27
CA LEU A 93 -2.21 7.47 5.83
C LEU A 93 -2.49 6.14 6.55
N GLN A 94 -2.72 6.17 7.86
CA GLN A 94 -3.09 4.98 8.63
C GLN A 94 -4.39 4.34 8.13
N GLU A 95 -5.42 5.15 7.85
CA GLU A 95 -6.66 4.68 7.25
C GLU A 95 -6.42 4.02 5.88
N GLN A 96 -5.61 4.66 5.03
CA GLN A 96 -5.29 4.14 3.70
C GLN A 96 -4.46 2.84 3.76
N VAL A 97 -3.58 2.70 4.74
CA VAL A 97 -2.86 1.44 5.01
C VAL A 97 -3.85 0.32 5.30
N GLN A 98 -4.81 0.55 6.21
CA GLN A 98 -5.82 -0.47 6.56
C GLN A 98 -6.68 -0.86 5.35
N LEU A 99 -7.08 0.10 4.51
CA LEU A 99 -7.83 -0.17 3.28
C LEU A 99 -7.02 -1.02 2.29
N THR A 100 -5.73 -0.69 2.13
CA THR A 100 -4.83 -1.43 1.24
C THR A 100 -4.61 -2.86 1.75
N GLU A 101 -4.37 -3.03 3.06
CA GLU A 101 -4.23 -4.35 3.68
C GLU A 101 -5.48 -5.21 3.47
N LYS A 102 -6.67 -4.62 3.66
CA LYS A 102 -7.94 -5.32 3.41
C LYS A 102 -8.06 -5.75 1.95
N ALA A 103 -7.74 -4.87 1.00
CA ALA A 103 -7.76 -5.21 -0.43
C ALA A 103 -6.80 -6.36 -0.77
N MET A 104 -5.59 -6.34 -0.22
CA MET A 104 -4.59 -7.40 -0.38
C MET A 104 -5.08 -8.74 0.21
N GLN A 105 -5.68 -8.72 1.40
CA GLN A 105 -6.26 -9.91 2.02
C GLN A 105 -7.39 -10.49 1.16
N GLU A 106 -8.30 -9.64 0.68
CA GLU A 106 -9.40 -10.04 -0.19
C GLU A 106 -8.88 -10.69 -1.49
N ARG A 107 -7.81 -10.17 -2.11
CA ARG A 107 -7.18 -10.81 -3.27
C ARG A 107 -6.56 -12.17 -2.89
N LYS A 108 -5.77 -12.23 -1.81
CA LYS A 108 -5.08 -13.47 -1.38
C LYS A 108 -6.07 -14.61 -1.12
N VAL A 109 -7.24 -14.30 -0.55
CA VAL A 109 -8.33 -15.28 -0.38
C VAL A 109 -8.78 -15.83 -1.73
N MET A 110 -8.95 -14.99 -2.75
CA MET A 110 -9.36 -15.44 -4.08
C MET A 110 -8.29 -16.27 -4.79
N ASP A 111 -7.02 -15.88 -4.68
CA ASP A 111 -5.91 -16.68 -5.22
C ASP A 111 -5.87 -18.06 -4.54
N SER A 112 -6.04 -18.11 -3.22
CA SER A 112 -6.11 -19.38 -2.47
C SER A 112 -7.27 -20.26 -2.91
N LEU A 113 -8.42 -19.68 -3.24
CA LEU A 113 -9.58 -20.42 -3.76
C LEU A 113 -9.31 -20.98 -5.15
N ARG A 114 -8.68 -20.20 -6.03
CA ARG A 114 -8.27 -20.65 -7.36
C ARG A 114 -7.32 -21.84 -7.26
N ASP A 115 -6.28 -21.73 -6.43
CA ASP A 115 -5.25 -22.76 -6.32
C ASP A 115 -5.82 -24.07 -5.76
N LYS A 116 -6.72 -23.98 -4.76
CA LYS A 116 -7.48 -25.14 -4.25
C LYS A 116 -8.37 -25.77 -5.32
N GLY A 117 -9.05 -24.95 -6.12
CA GLY A 117 -9.90 -25.42 -7.21
C GLY A 117 -9.09 -26.14 -8.31
N GLN A 118 -7.95 -25.57 -8.69
CA GLN A 118 -7.03 -26.17 -9.64
C GLN A 118 -6.48 -27.51 -9.13
N TRP A 119 -6.10 -27.57 -7.86
CA TRP A 119 -5.62 -28.80 -7.24
C TRP A 119 -6.69 -29.90 -7.29
N ARG A 120 -7.95 -29.59 -6.96
CA ARG A 120 -9.08 -30.55 -7.04
C ARG A 120 -9.27 -31.07 -8.46
N TYR A 121 -9.30 -30.17 -9.44
CA TYR A 121 -9.42 -30.55 -10.85
C TYR A 121 -8.30 -31.51 -11.29
N GLN A 122 -7.06 -31.26 -10.85
CA GLN A 122 -5.93 -32.14 -11.15
C GLN A 122 -6.09 -33.53 -10.51
N GLN A 123 -6.61 -33.61 -9.29
CA GLN A 123 -6.87 -34.90 -8.64
C GLN A 123 -7.97 -35.68 -9.36
N GLU A 124 -9.08 -35.01 -9.72
CA GLU A 124 -10.18 -35.62 -10.47
C GLU A 124 -9.72 -36.13 -11.83
N THR A 125 -8.92 -35.34 -12.55
CA THR A 125 -8.37 -35.74 -13.86
C THR A 125 -7.47 -36.98 -13.72
N LYS A 126 -6.59 -37.03 -12.70
CA LYS A 126 -5.74 -38.20 -12.44
C LYS A 126 -6.53 -39.46 -12.12
N LEU A 127 -7.58 -39.33 -11.31
CA LEU A 127 -8.45 -40.47 -10.97
C LEU A 127 -9.21 -40.99 -12.20
N GLU A 128 -9.68 -40.09 -13.05
CA GLU A 128 -10.36 -40.45 -14.29
C GLU A 128 -9.41 -41.13 -15.28
N GLU A 129 -8.18 -40.62 -15.45
CA GLU A 129 -7.13 -41.25 -16.25
C GLU A 129 -6.76 -42.64 -15.73
N GLN A 130 -6.62 -42.81 -14.40
CA GLN A 130 -6.37 -44.11 -13.80
C GLN A 130 -7.50 -45.09 -14.07
N ARG A 131 -8.76 -44.65 -13.90
CA ARG A 131 -9.94 -45.48 -14.20
C ARG A 131 -9.95 -45.93 -15.65
N GLN A 132 -9.70 -45.04 -16.59
CA GLN A 132 -9.65 -45.35 -18.02
C GLN A 132 -8.54 -46.35 -18.35
N ASN A 133 -7.35 -46.18 -17.76
CA ASN A 133 -6.23 -47.11 -17.93
C ASN A 133 -6.54 -48.50 -17.39
N ASP A 134 -7.17 -48.60 -16.22
CA ASP A 134 -7.59 -49.87 -15.62
C ASP A 134 -8.65 -50.57 -16.47
N GLU A 135 -9.63 -49.82 -16.99
CA GLU A 135 -10.64 -50.34 -17.91
C GLU A 135 -9.98 -50.87 -19.20
N MET A 136 -9.07 -50.11 -19.81
CA MET A 136 -8.32 -50.55 -20.99
C MET A 136 -7.47 -51.80 -20.71
N ALA A 137 -6.80 -51.86 -19.56
CA ALA A 137 -6.02 -53.03 -19.16
C ALA A 137 -6.91 -54.28 -18.98
N ARG A 138 -8.09 -54.12 -18.37
CA ARG A 138 -9.10 -55.20 -18.26
C ARG A 138 -9.59 -55.67 -19.62
N PHE A 139 -9.91 -54.74 -20.53
CA PHE A 139 -10.29 -55.08 -21.91
C PHE A 139 -9.16 -55.84 -22.60
N MET A 140 -7.92 -55.35 -22.58
CA MET A 140 -6.78 -56.03 -23.20
C MET A 140 -6.55 -57.43 -22.64
N HIS A 141 -6.64 -57.61 -21.32
CA HIS A 141 -6.53 -58.91 -20.67
C HIS A 141 -7.65 -59.86 -21.12
N LEU A 142 -8.90 -59.40 -21.17
CA LEU A 142 -10.03 -60.21 -21.66
C LEU A 142 -9.87 -60.63 -23.13
N TYR A 143 -9.32 -59.76 -23.98
CA TYR A 143 -9.05 -60.08 -25.40
C TYR A 143 -7.79 -60.94 -25.61
N HIS A 144 -6.82 -60.95 -24.68
CA HIS A 144 -5.67 -61.86 -24.71
C HIS A 144 -5.99 -63.28 -24.18
N VAL A 145 -7.08 -63.45 -23.43
CA VAL A 145 -7.54 -64.77 -22.90
C VAL A 145 -8.43 -65.54 -23.88
N LYS A 146 -8.60 -65.06 -25.12
CA LYS A 146 -9.03 -65.89 -26.26
C LYS A 146 -8.00 -65.72 -27.38
N PRO A 147 -7.13 -66.71 -27.64
CA PRO A 147 -7.57 -67.99 -28.24
C PRO A 147 -6.81 -69.24 -27.74
N SER A 148 -7.56 -70.26 -27.34
CA SER A 148 -7.37 -71.72 -27.57
C SER A 148 -8.55 -72.45 -26.93
#